data_AF-A0A521F8T4-F1
#
_entry.id   AF-A0A521F8T4-F1
#
_cell.length_a   1.000
_cell.length_b   1.000
_cell.length_c   1.000
_cell.angle_alpha   90.00
_cell.angle_beta   90.00
_cell.angle_gamma   90.00
#
_symmetry.space_group_name_H-M   'P 1'
#
loop_
_entity.id
_entity.type
_entity.pdbx_description
1 polymer ?
#
loop_
_entity_poly.entity_id
_entity_poly.type
_entity_poly.pdbx_seq_one_letter_code
_entity_poly.pdbx_strand_id
1 'polypeptide(L)'
;MIKDIIIEIEGVHISDFNTELPEPPFTEATEGGISIMFTDIDELKSYHSSLVAQDDAEGDAAPKPLQVKIAAAVKKGIRRNEMVLDAIRTYAESLFSFIFNADAHRKDRLMILDTVIADVQESDNSLELQKAVIDATFELGDLSKNDKSKFYDFAHNESDFYFDKIKNELLKELTDLRAGLLS
;
A
#
# COMPACT_ATOMS: atom_id res chain seq x y z
N MET A 1 -7.20 -3.16 14.66
CA MET A 1 -5.78 -3.46 15.00
C MET A 1 -5.05 -3.38 13.67
N ILE A 2 -4.21 -2.36 13.48
CA ILE A 2 -3.58 -2.11 12.17
C ILE A 2 -2.59 -3.25 11.92
N LYS A 3 -2.66 -3.88 10.73
CA LYS A 3 -1.74 -4.96 10.35
C LYS A 3 -0.44 -4.37 9.77
N ASP A 4 0.67 -4.84 10.32
CA ASP A 4 2.04 -4.35 10.08
C ASP A 4 2.59 -4.79 8.71
N ILE A 5 3.49 -4.00 8.12
CA ILE A 5 4.29 -4.37 6.95
C ILE A 5 5.37 -5.34 7.41
N ILE A 6 5.26 -6.58 6.94
CA ILE A 6 6.17 -7.68 7.33
C ILE A 6 7.23 -7.90 6.24
N ILE A 7 8.50 -7.89 6.65
CA ILE A 7 9.65 -8.18 5.80
C ILE A 7 10.43 -9.36 6.38
N GLU A 8 10.41 -10.48 5.68
CA GLU A 8 11.17 -11.67 6.05
C GLU A 8 12.55 -11.66 5.40
N ILE A 9 13.58 -11.95 6.19
CA ILE A 9 14.98 -11.96 5.76
C ILE A 9 15.64 -13.24 6.26
N GLU A 10 15.90 -14.16 5.34
CA GLU A 10 16.61 -15.42 5.64
C GLU A 10 18.08 -15.17 5.98
N GLY A 11 18.69 -16.02 6.83
CA GLY A 11 20.12 -16.02 7.15
C GLY A 11 20.61 -14.72 7.79
N VAL A 12 19.76 -14.08 8.59
CA VAL A 12 20.08 -12.99 9.51
C VAL A 12 19.59 -13.42 10.89
N HIS A 13 20.33 -13.13 11.94
CA HIS A 13 19.96 -13.47 13.31
C HIS A 13 19.68 -12.20 14.11
N ILE A 14 18.76 -12.27 15.09
CA ILE A 14 18.46 -11.14 15.98
C ILE A 14 19.73 -10.61 16.66
N SER A 15 20.67 -11.50 16.99
CA SER A 15 21.95 -11.14 17.61
C SER A 15 22.77 -10.15 16.77
N ASP A 16 22.57 -10.10 15.45
CA ASP A 16 23.31 -9.22 14.54
C ASP A 16 22.95 -7.74 14.75
N PHE A 17 21.75 -7.43 15.27
CA PHE A 17 21.33 -6.07 15.62
C PHE A 17 21.91 -5.56 16.94
N ASN A 18 22.19 -6.45 17.89
CA ASN A 18 22.71 -6.06 19.20
C ASN A 18 24.15 -5.52 19.16
N THR A 19 24.86 -5.74 18.06
CA THR A 19 26.30 -5.48 17.97
C THR A 19 26.70 -4.59 16.79
N GLU A 20 25.93 -4.57 15.70
CA GLU A 20 26.44 -4.01 14.43
C GLU A 20 25.45 -3.18 13.62
N LEU A 21 24.16 -3.16 13.96
CA LEU A 21 23.12 -2.57 13.13
C LEU A 21 22.08 -1.81 13.95
N PRO A 22 21.45 -0.77 13.38
CA PRO A 22 20.31 -0.14 14.03
C PRO A 22 19.17 -1.16 14.15
N GLU A 23 18.65 -1.31 15.36
CA GLU A 23 17.53 -2.20 15.64
C GLU A 23 16.24 -1.63 15.00
N PRO A 24 15.48 -2.44 14.24
CA PRO A 24 14.18 -2.02 13.74
C PRO A 24 13.16 -1.80 14.88
N PRO A 25 12.02 -1.15 14.61
CA PRO A 25 10.94 -0.97 15.59
C PRO A 25 10.45 -2.30 16.20
N PHE A 26 10.32 -3.33 15.37
CA PHE A 26 9.92 -4.68 15.79
C PHE A 26 10.65 -5.73 14.96
N THR A 27 11.25 -6.71 15.65
CA THR A 27 11.98 -7.82 15.03
C THR A 27 11.66 -9.12 15.74
N GLU A 28 11.32 -10.16 14.99
CA GLU A 28 11.07 -11.51 15.51
C GLU A 28 11.97 -12.55 14.81
N ALA A 29 12.32 -13.61 15.52
CA ALA A 29 13.12 -14.70 14.96
C ALA A 29 12.21 -15.66 14.22
N THR A 30 12.64 -16.09 13.04
CA THR A 30 11.96 -17.14 12.26
C THR A 30 12.86 -18.37 12.13
N GLU A 31 12.31 -19.48 11.65
CA GLU A 31 13.05 -20.75 11.51
C GLU A 31 14.31 -20.63 10.62
N GLY A 32 14.30 -19.68 9.68
CA GLY A 32 15.39 -19.45 8.73
C GLY A 32 16.07 -18.08 8.83
N GLY A 33 15.66 -17.19 9.74
CA GLY A 33 16.21 -15.84 9.82
C GLY A 33 15.43 -14.92 10.75
N ILE A 34 15.02 -13.77 10.24
CA ILE A 34 14.21 -12.79 10.97
C ILE A 34 12.98 -12.34 10.18
N SER A 35 12.01 -11.83 10.91
CA SER A 35 10.89 -11.04 10.43
C SER A 35 10.99 -9.64 11.03
N ILE A 36 10.90 -8.62 10.18
CA ILE A 36 10.88 -7.21 10.61
C ILE A 36 9.50 -6.64 10.32
N MET A 37 8.92 -5.98 11.31
CA MET A 37 7.58 -5.39 11.21
C MET A 37 7.66 -3.87 11.29
N PHE A 38 6.94 -3.20 10.38
CA PHE A 38 6.81 -1.75 10.32
C PHE A 38 5.34 -1.35 10.31
N THR A 39 5.00 -0.30 11.02
CA THR A 39 3.61 0.17 11.12
C THR A 39 3.15 0.78 9.80
N ASP A 40 4.05 1.49 9.10
CA ASP A 40 3.77 2.17 7.83
C ASP A 40 5.02 2.28 6.92
N ILE A 41 4.82 2.87 5.74
CA ILE A 41 5.88 3.04 4.74
C ILE A 41 6.92 4.09 5.14
N ASP A 42 6.56 5.06 5.97
CA ASP A 42 7.47 6.14 6.39
C ASP A 42 8.46 5.62 7.43
N GLU A 43 8.02 4.77 8.36
CA GLU A 43 8.90 4.01 9.25
C GLU A 43 9.87 3.13 8.45
N LEU A 44 9.36 2.45 7.42
CA LEU A 44 10.18 1.63 6.54
C LEU A 44 11.25 2.45 5.78
N LYS A 45 10.88 3.63 5.27
CA LYS A 45 11.80 4.58 4.60
C LYS A 45 12.82 5.19 5.56
N SER A 46 12.40 5.50 6.78
CA SER A 46 13.26 6.02 7.85
C SER A 46 14.31 4.97 8.22
N TYR A 47 13.88 3.72 8.40
CA TYR A 47 14.79 2.61 8.71
C TYR A 47 15.78 2.35 7.58
N HIS A 48 15.33 2.33 6.32
CA HIS A 48 16.23 2.25 5.16
C HIS A 48 17.28 3.37 5.16
N SER A 49 16.87 4.60 5.45
CA SER A 49 17.80 5.74 5.54
C SER A 49 18.83 5.57 6.65
N SER A 50 18.41 5.04 7.81
CA SER A 50 19.33 4.74 8.92
C SER A 50 20.37 3.67 8.56
N LEU A 51 20.00 2.68 7.75
CA LEU A 51 20.90 1.64 7.27
C LEU A 51 21.90 2.17 6.24
N VAL A 52 21.52 3.14 5.41
CA VAL A 52 22.43 3.71 4.40
C VAL A 52 23.32 4.81 4.98
N ALA A 53 22.84 5.60 5.95
CA ALA A 53 23.61 6.68 6.56
C ALA A 53 24.81 6.19 7.39
N GLN A 54 24.78 4.95 7.87
CA GLN A 54 25.94 4.33 8.53
C GLN A 54 27.09 4.04 7.55
N ASP A 55 26.81 3.91 6.26
CA ASP A 55 27.81 3.71 5.20
C ASP A 55 28.63 4.99 4.94
N ASP A 56 28.03 6.17 5.16
CA ASP A 56 28.68 7.47 4.98
C ASP A 56 29.46 7.95 6.23
N ALA A 57 29.13 7.43 7.41
CA ALA A 57 29.75 7.83 8.69
C ALA A 57 31.07 7.09 8.99
N GLU A 58 31.25 5.87 8.46
CA GLU A 58 32.48 5.09 8.54
C GLU A 58 33.27 5.23 7.24
N GLY A 59 34.05 6.31 7.12
CA GLY A 59 34.86 6.58 5.93
C GLY A 59 35.64 5.36 5.43
N ASP A 60 35.47 5.05 4.15
CA ASP A 60 36.21 4.07 3.34
C ASP A 60 36.15 2.58 3.77
N ALA A 61 35.32 2.21 4.75
CA ALA A 61 35.03 0.80 5.04
C ALA A 61 33.90 0.32 4.12
N ALA A 62 34.13 -0.76 3.36
CA ALA A 62 33.06 -1.35 2.55
C ALA A 62 31.88 -1.77 3.46
N PRO A 63 30.61 -1.54 3.04
CA PRO A 63 29.45 -1.88 3.85
C PRO A 63 29.49 -3.35 4.25
N LYS A 64 29.16 -3.63 5.53
CA LYS A 64 29.12 -5.00 6.03
C LYS A 64 28.12 -5.82 5.20
N PRO A 65 28.45 -7.03 4.72
CA PRO A 65 27.57 -7.81 3.84
C PRO A 65 26.14 -8.00 4.36
N LEU A 66 25.95 -8.01 5.68
CA LEU A 66 24.66 -8.18 6.34
C LEU A 66 23.80 -6.91 6.31
N GLN A 67 24.42 -5.73 6.46
CA GLN A 67 23.76 -4.43 6.30
C GLN A 67 23.22 -4.24 4.88
N VAL A 68 24.01 -4.58 3.86
CA VAL A 68 23.60 -4.53 2.45
C VAL A 68 22.41 -5.45 2.20
N LYS A 69 22.43 -6.65 2.79
CA LYS A 69 21.35 -7.63 2.66
C LYS A 69 20.05 -7.12 3.26
N ILE A 70 20.10 -6.56 4.47
CA ILE A 70 18.91 -5.98 5.13
C ILE A 70 18.42 -4.75 4.36
N ALA A 71 19.32 -3.83 3.99
CA ALA A 71 18.97 -2.65 3.20
C ALA A 71 18.31 -3.02 1.87
N ALA A 72 18.80 -4.06 1.18
CA ALA A 72 18.20 -4.56 -0.05
C ALA A 72 16.79 -5.14 0.17
N ALA A 73 16.59 -5.90 1.25
CA ALA A 73 15.27 -6.45 1.60
C ALA A 73 14.27 -5.34 1.96
N VAL A 74 14.69 -4.38 2.78
CA VAL A 74 13.91 -3.19 3.15
C VAL A 74 13.56 -2.36 1.90
N LYS A 75 14.53 -2.10 1.01
CA LYS A 75 14.31 -1.40 -0.27
C LYS A 75 13.32 -2.13 -1.17
N LYS A 76 13.37 -3.45 -1.24
CA LYS A 76 12.38 -4.27 -1.95
C LYS A 76 10.99 -4.11 -1.33
N GLY A 77 10.90 -4.10 0.00
CA GLY A 77 9.67 -3.82 0.74
C GLY A 77 9.08 -2.45 0.43
N ILE A 78 9.92 -1.40 0.38
CA ILE A 78 9.50 -0.03 0.00
C ILE A 78 8.91 -0.04 -1.40
N ARG A 79 9.66 -0.59 -2.38
CA ARG A 79 9.21 -0.62 -3.78
C ARG A 79 7.88 -1.35 -3.95
N ARG A 80 7.69 -2.48 -3.25
CA ARG A 80 6.43 -3.24 -3.29
C ARG A 80 5.28 -2.42 -2.74
N ASN A 81 5.47 -1.74 -1.61
CA ASN A 81 4.44 -0.87 -1.03
C ASN A 81 4.14 0.34 -1.93
N GLU A 82 5.15 0.97 -2.54
CA GLU A 82 4.94 2.08 -3.49
C GLU A 82 4.15 1.63 -4.72
N MET A 83 4.42 0.43 -5.25
CA MET A 83 3.63 -0.13 -6.35
C MET A 83 2.18 -0.39 -5.95
N VAL A 84 1.91 -0.77 -4.70
CA VAL A 84 0.55 -0.95 -4.18
C VAL A 84 -0.16 0.40 -4.09
N LEU A 85 0.48 1.43 -3.52
CA LEU A 85 -0.08 2.78 -3.42
C LEU A 85 -0.38 3.37 -4.81
N ASP A 86 0.53 3.20 -5.77
CA ASP A 86 0.33 3.65 -7.16
C ASP A 86 -0.84 2.94 -7.85
N ALA A 87 -1.00 1.63 -7.61
CA ALA A 87 -2.12 0.86 -8.11
C ALA A 87 -3.47 1.32 -7.52
N ILE A 88 -3.50 1.63 -6.21
CA ILE A 88 -4.70 2.16 -5.53
C ILE A 88 -5.09 3.51 -6.12
N ARG A 89 -4.10 4.42 -6.26
CA ARG A 89 -4.32 5.74 -6.86
C ARG A 89 -4.84 5.63 -8.30
N THR A 90 -4.19 4.82 -9.13
CA THR A 90 -4.62 4.59 -10.51
C THR A 90 -6.06 4.08 -10.55
N TYR A 91 -6.42 3.16 -9.65
CA TYR A 91 -7.79 2.66 -9.55
C TYR A 91 -8.79 3.75 -9.15
N ALA A 92 -8.46 4.58 -8.16
CA ALA A 92 -9.29 5.72 -7.75
C ALA A 92 -9.51 6.72 -8.91
N GLU A 93 -8.44 7.07 -9.64
CA GLU A 93 -8.49 7.95 -10.79
C GLU A 93 -9.34 7.38 -11.94
N SER A 94 -9.24 6.06 -12.20
CA SER A 94 -10.04 5.39 -13.22
C SER A 94 -11.52 5.31 -12.84
N LEU A 95 -11.82 5.02 -11.56
CA LEU A 95 -13.20 5.01 -11.06
C LEU A 95 -13.83 6.40 -11.12
N PHE A 96 -13.08 7.41 -10.69
CA PHE A 96 -13.47 8.81 -10.80
C PHE A 96 -13.73 9.21 -12.26
N SER A 97 -12.81 8.88 -13.17
CA SER A 97 -12.95 9.17 -14.60
C SER A 97 -14.15 8.45 -15.21
N PHE A 98 -14.43 7.22 -14.79
CA PHE A 98 -15.61 6.48 -15.23
C PHE A 98 -16.90 7.19 -14.84
N ILE A 99 -17.01 7.62 -13.57
CA ILE A 99 -18.17 8.38 -13.07
C ILE A 99 -18.30 9.72 -13.82
N PHE A 100 -17.20 10.45 -14.01
CA PHE A 100 -17.22 11.80 -14.56
C PHE A 100 -17.24 11.91 -16.08
N ASN A 101 -16.93 10.83 -16.79
CA ASN A 101 -17.14 10.71 -18.24
C ASN A 101 -18.54 10.20 -18.60
N ALA A 102 -19.35 9.78 -17.63
CA ALA A 102 -20.72 9.37 -17.89
C ALA A 102 -21.61 10.54 -18.35
N ASP A 103 -22.48 10.26 -19.31
CA ASP A 103 -23.49 11.21 -19.83
C ASP A 103 -24.66 11.36 -18.84
N ALA A 104 -24.36 12.00 -17.70
CA ALA A 104 -25.28 12.25 -16.60
C ALA A 104 -25.21 13.71 -16.14
N HIS A 105 -26.14 14.17 -15.30
CA HIS A 105 -25.99 15.49 -14.68
C HIS A 105 -24.87 15.47 -13.63
N ARG A 106 -24.19 16.62 -13.45
CA ARG A 106 -23.12 16.76 -12.45
C ARG A 106 -23.55 16.36 -11.04
N LYS A 107 -24.81 16.64 -10.67
CA LYS A 107 -25.35 16.28 -9.35
C LYS A 107 -25.46 14.76 -9.18
N ASP A 108 -25.92 14.06 -10.21
CA ASP A 108 -26.08 12.60 -10.17
C ASP A 108 -24.71 11.93 -10.07
N ARG A 109 -23.72 12.43 -10.81
CA ARG A 109 -22.32 11.95 -10.72
C ARG A 109 -21.70 12.16 -9.34
N LEU A 110 -21.96 13.31 -8.70
CA LEU A 110 -21.52 13.56 -7.34
C LEU A 110 -22.21 12.61 -6.34
N MET A 111 -23.50 12.36 -6.52
CA MET A 111 -24.24 11.41 -5.68
C MET A 111 -23.69 9.98 -5.81
N ILE A 112 -23.34 9.55 -7.02
CA ILE A 112 -22.71 8.26 -7.28
C ILE A 112 -21.34 8.18 -6.60
N LEU A 113 -20.50 9.21 -6.74
CA LEU A 113 -19.20 9.26 -6.05
C LEU A 113 -19.35 9.21 -4.52
N ASP A 114 -20.33 9.93 -3.96
CA ASP A 114 -20.60 9.93 -2.51
C ASP A 114 -21.07 8.54 -2.04
N THR A 115 -21.86 7.84 -2.86
CA THR A 115 -22.32 6.46 -2.59
C THR A 115 -21.14 5.49 -2.62
N VAL A 116 -20.27 5.58 -3.63
CA VAL A 116 -19.05 4.77 -3.73
C VAL A 116 -18.17 4.96 -2.48
N ILE A 117 -17.96 6.20 -2.03
CA ILE A 117 -17.14 6.47 -0.83
C ILE A 117 -17.77 5.82 0.42
N ALA A 118 -19.09 5.96 0.60
CA ALA A 118 -19.79 5.37 1.71
C ALA A 118 -19.70 3.83 1.70
N ASP A 119 -19.95 3.21 0.55
CA ASP A 119 -19.98 1.74 0.45
C ASP A 119 -18.56 1.14 0.58
N VAL A 120 -17.53 1.81 0.07
CA VAL A 120 -16.12 1.42 0.31
C VAL A 120 -15.79 1.49 1.80
N GLN A 121 -16.30 2.49 2.52
CA GLN A 121 -16.05 2.65 3.96
C GLN A 121 -16.64 1.50 4.79
N GLU A 122 -17.83 1.03 4.40
CA GLU A 122 -18.56 -0.04 5.08
C GLU A 122 -18.09 -1.46 4.70
N SER A 123 -17.23 -1.60 3.69
CA SER A 123 -16.77 -2.92 3.22
C SER A 123 -15.79 -3.59 4.20
N ASP A 124 -16.01 -4.87 4.52
CA ASP A 124 -15.18 -5.64 5.46
C ASP A 124 -14.10 -6.50 4.79
N ASN A 125 -14.22 -6.73 3.48
CA ASN A 125 -13.24 -7.50 2.71
C ASN A 125 -13.21 -7.10 1.22
N SER A 126 -12.24 -7.66 0.50
CA SER A 126 -11.98 -7.35 -0.91
C SER A 126 -13.16 -7.69 -1.84
N LEU A 127 -13.92 -8.74 -1.55
CA LEU A 127 -15.10 -9.13 -2.31
C LEU A 127 -16.27 -8.18 -2.08
N GLU A 128 -16.50 -7.79 -0.83
CA GLU A 128 -17.51 -6.79 -0.49
C GLU A 128 -17.21 -5.43 -1.10
N LEU A 129 -15.95 -4.99 -1.07
CA LEU A 129 -15.51 -3.76 -1.73
C LEU A 129 -15.78 -3.79 -3.24
N GLN A 130 -15.47 -4.91 -3.90
CA GLN A 130 -15.77 -5.06 -5.32
C GLN A 130 -17.27 -4.93 -5.58
N LYS A 131 -18.08 -5.62 -4.77
CA LYS A 131 -19.53 -5.61 -4.91
C LYS A 131 -20.11 -4.22 -4.68
N ALA A 132 -19.66 -3.53 -3.63
CA ALA A 132 -20.01 -2.14 -3.32
C ALA A 132 -19.77 -1.21 -4.51
N VAL A 133 -18.58 -1.25 -5.11
CA VAL A 133 -18.26 -0.41 -6.28
C VAL A 133 -19.14 -0.76 -7.47
N ILE A 134 -19.41 -2.04 -7.72
CA ILE A 134 -20.29 -2.47 -8.81
C ILE A 134 -21.72 -1.99 -8.59
N ASP A 135 -22.27 -2.21 -7.39
CA ASP A 135 -23.64 -1.86 -7.05
C ASP A 135 -23.86 -0.34 -7.15
N ALA A 136 -22.91 0.46 -6.62
CA ALA A 136 -22.97 1.92 -6.69
C ALA A 136 -22.82 2.50 -8.10
N THR A 137 -22.19 1.76 -9.02
CA THR A 137 -21.92 2.23 -10.39
C THR A 137 -22.72 1.52 -11.48
N PHE A 138 -23.60 0.59 -11.11
CA PHE A 138 -24.34 -0.27 -12.03
C PHE A 138 -25.08 0.51 -13.13
N GLU A 139 -25.71 1.63 -12.77
CA GLU A 139 -26.48 2.46 -13.71
C GLU A 139 -25.60 3.14 -14.78
N LEU A 140 -24.29 3.24 -14.55
CA LEU A 140 -23.32 3.83 -15.50
C LEU A 140 -22.79 2.81 -16.52
N GLY A 141 -23.11 1.52 -16.37
CA GLY A 141 -22.68 0.43 -17.24
C GLY A 141 -21.39 -0.25 -16.81
N ASP A 142 -20.79 -1.03 -17.70
CA ASP A 142 -19.58 -1.80 -17.38
C ASP A 142 -18.33 -0.92 -17.32
N LEU A 143 -17.69 -0.87 -16.14
CA LEU A 143 -16.36 -0.31 -15.90
C LEU A 143 -15.23 -0.98 -16.74
N SER A 144 -15.55 -1.85 -17.71
CA SER A 144 -14.56 -2.55 -18.53
C SER A 144 -14.20 -1.74 -19.78
N LYS A 145 -13.11 -0.97 -19.70
CA LYS A 145 -12.18 -0.69 -20.81
C LYS A 145 -10.93 0.05 -20.30
N ASN A 146 -10.11 -0.65 -19.50
CA ASN A 146 -8.62 -0.65 -19.53
C ASN A 146 -7.93 -0.98 -18.19
N ASP A 147 -8.58 -0.86 -17.02
CA ASP A 147 -7.86 -0.96 -15.74
C ASP A 147 -8.28 -2.13 -14.81
N LYS A 148 -9.35 -2.87 -15.15
CA LYS A 148 -9.85 -3.99 -14.34
C LYS A 148 -8.81 -5.11 -14.12
N SER A 149 -7.82 -5.31 -15.01
CA SER A 149 -6.85 -6.40 -14.85
C SER A 149 -5.69 -6.08 -13.92
N LYS A 150 -5.35 -4.81 -13.67
CA LYS A 150 -4.18 -4.48 -12.83
C LYS A 150 -4.50 -4.39 -11.34
N PHE A 151 -5.65 -3.82 -10.98
CA PHE A 151 -6.06 -3.75 -9.58
C PHE A 151 -6.46 -5.13 -9.05
N TYR A 152 -7.28 -5.86 -9.82
CA TYR A 152 -7.86 -7.13 -9.36
C TYR A 152 -6.85 -8.27 -9.27
N ASP A 153 -6.00 -8.48 -10.29
CA ASP A 153 -5.00 -9.55 -10.25
C ASP A 153 -3.88 -9.30 -9.22
N PHE A 154 -3.63 -8.04 -8.83
CA PHE A 154 -2.59 -7.67 -7.87
C PHE A 154 -3.14 -7.58 -6.43
N ALA A 155 -4.37 -7.08 -6.24
CA ALA A 155 -5.02 -6.98 -4.93
C ALA A 155 -5.65 -8.29 -4.43
N HIS A 156 -5.93 -9.27 -5.30
CA HIS A 156 -6.40 -10.60 -4.87
C HIS A 156 -5.26 -11.58 -4.58
N ASN A 157 -4.13 -11.53 -5.31
CA ASN A 157 -3.10 -12.56 -5.18
C ASN A 157 -2.14 -12.34 -3.98
N GLU A 158 -2.12 -11.16 -3.36
CA GLU A 158 -1.22 -10.88 -2.23
C GLU A 158 -1.87 -10.33 -0.93
N SER A 159 -3.16 -9.96 -0.90
CA SER A 159 -3.61 -8.85 -0.03
C SER A 159 -4.94 -8.96 0.74
N ASP A 160 -5.35 -10.14 1.20
CA ASP A 160 -6.28 -10.18 2.36
C ASP A 160 -5.57 -9.79 3.69
N PHE A 161 -4.22 -9.79 3.71
CA PHE A 161 -3.46 -9.39 4.89
C PHE A 161 -3.42 -7.86 5.10
N TYR A 162 -3.71 -7.05 4.08
CA TYR A 162 -3.57 -5.58 4.13
C TYR A 162 -4.86 -4.81 3.77
N PHE A 163 -6.00 -5.49 3.72
CA PHE A 163 -7.27 -4.92 3.23
C PHE A 163 -7.63 -3.56 3.86
N ASP A 164 -7.56 -3.42 5.18
CA ASP A 164 -7.90 -2.15 5.86
C ASP A 164 -7.04 -0.97 5.40
N LYS A 165 -5.74 -1.18 5.15
CA LYS A 165 -4.85 -0.13 4.64
C LYS A 165 -5.20 0.23 3.20
N ILE A 166 -5.46 -0.77 2.36
CA ILE A 166 -5.88 -0.57 0.96
C ILE A 166 -7.20 0.20 0.90
N LYS A 167 -8.18 -0.19 1.74
CA LYS A 167 -9.47 0.49 1.89
C LYS A 167 -9.28 1.94 2.31
N ASN A 168 -8.51 2.19 3.37
CA ASN A 168 -8.30 3.55 3.88
C ASN A 168 -7.58 4.46 2.87
N GLU A 169 -6.59 3.93 2.13
CA GLU A 169 -5.92 4.72 1.09
C GLU A 169 -6.87 4.99 -0.09
N LEU A 170 -7.68 4.02 -0.51
CA LEU A 170 -8.69 4.22 -1.53
C LEU A 170 -9.71 5.29 -1.11
N LEU A 171 -10.19 5.26 0.14
CA LEU A 171 -11.10 6.26 0.69
C LEU A 171 -10.48 7.67 0.68
N LYS A 172 -9.20 7.77 1.06
CA LYS A 172 -8.47 9.03 1.03
C LYS A 172 -8.40 9.59 -0.39
N GLU A 173 -7.94 8.80 -1.36
CA GLU A 173 -7.81 9.24 -2.75
C GLU A 173 -9.17 9.66 -3.35
N LEU A 174 -10.25 8.90 -3.11
CA LEU A 174 -11.60 9.28 -3.57
C LEU A 174 -12.11 10.57 -2.91
N THR A 175 -11.82 10.76 -1.62
CA THR A 175 -12.21 11.97 -0.86
C THR A 175 -11.45 13.20 -1.35
N ASP A 176 -10.15 13.07 -1.63
CA ASP A 176 -9.32 14.15 -2.16
C ASP A 176 -9.77 14.57 -3.57
N LEU A 177 -10.07 13.59 -4.44
CA LEU A 177 -10.64 13.84 -5.77
C LEU A 177 -11.98 14.57 -5.69
N ARG A 178 -12.85 14.16 -4.75
CA ARG A 178 -14.12 14.84 -4.48
C ARG A 178 -13.92 16.28 -4.00
N ALA A 179 -12.98 16.52 -3.08
CA ALA A 179 -12.70 17.86 -2.57
C ALA A 179 -12.22 18.81 -3.67
N GLY A 180 -11.35 18.33 -4.57
CA GLY A 180 -10.87 19.10 -5.72
C GLY A 180 -11.95 19.48 -6.74
N LEU A 181 -13.11 18.83 -6.73
CA LEU A 181 -14.27 19.22 -7.56
C LEU A 181 -15.11 20.34 -6.96
N LEU A 182 -15.00 20.57 -5.64
CA LEU A 182 -15.79 21.53 -4.89
C LEU A 182 -15.05 22.85 -4.64
N SER A 183 -13.73 22.85 -4.83
CA SER A 183 -12.87 24.05 -4.87
C SER A 183 -12.95 24.78 -6.21
#